data_AF-A0AAE1ZAW6-F1
#
_entry.id   AF-A0AAE1ZAW6-F1
#
_cell.length_a   1.000
_cell.length_b   1.000
_cell.length_c   1.000
_cell.angle_alpha   90.00
_cell.angle_beta   90.00
_cell.angle_gamma   90.00
#
_symmetry.space_group_name_H-M   'P 1'
#
loop_
_entity.id
_entity.type
_entity.pdbx_description
1 polymer ?
#
loop_
_entity_poly.entity_id
_entity_poly.type
_entity_poly.pdbx_seq_one_letter_code
_entity_poly.pdbx_strand_id
1 'polypeptide(L)'
;MFCDSKNSRRCLDPENAVGYCYSINYEYVLLPSFPSVIAPNGQQYYLGPVINDYCVVLKAYTDENGHSSVCRFNRIFESSRASNILPEETGPNSTCFNYDFMIKDYASNFYFLTKTASCHRYKCSKLTGLQIIISGKTFNCPINGGLTFVELQNSTVLANITCPT
;
A
#
# COMPACT_ATOMS: atom_id res chain seq x y z
N MET A 1 2.57 7.93 12.67
CA MET A 1 2.53 7.24 11.36
C MET A 1 2.40 8.29 10.27
N PHE A 2 3.49 8.99 10.00
CA PHE A 2 3.55 10.10 9.05
C PHE A 2 3.86 9.59 7.66
N CYS A 3 3.57 10.39 6.64
CA CYS A 3 3.97 10.02 5.30
C CYS A 3 4.29 11.21 4.39
N ASP A 4 5.03 10.86 3.34
CA ASP A 4 5.91 11.76 2.60
C ASP A 4 5.45 11.96 1.14
N SER A 5 4.44 11.22 0.67
CA SER A 5 3.92 11.31 -0.70
C SER A 5 2.41 11.07 -0.79
N LYS A 6 1.68 11.99 -1.42
CA LYS A 6 0.20 11.98 -1.55
C LYS A 6 -0.36 10.68 -2.15
N ASN A 7 0.41 9.99 -2.99
CA ASN A 7 -0.04 8.81 -3.73
C ASN A 7 0.62 7.50 -3.26
N SER A 8 1.47 7.53 -2.22
CA SER A 8 2.04 6.28 -1.71
C SER A 8 1.01 5.52 -0.88
N ARG A 9 0.84 4.24 -1.20
CA ARG A 9 0.07 3.29 -0.38
C ARG A 9 1.04 2.61 0.58
N ARG A 10 0.68 2.53 1.86
CA ARG A 10 1.47 1.84 2.88
C ARG A 10 0.54 1.07 3.81
N CYS A 11 1.06 0.03 4.45
CA CYS A 11 0.30 -0.66 5.48
C CYS A 11 0.09 0.19 6.71
N LEU A 12 -1.16 0.20 7.17
CA LEU A 12 -1.61 0.77 8.43
C LEU A 12 -1.80 -0.38 9.41
N ASP A 13 -0.71 -0.82 10.02
CA ASP A 13 -0.65 -2.04 10.83
C ASP A 13 -1.69 -2.11 11.96
N PRO A 14 -1.96 -1.03 12.75
CA PRO A 14 -2.95 -1.04 13.82
C PRO A 14 -4.37 -1.36 13.34
N GLU A 15 -4.70 -1.01 12.09
CA GLU A 15 -6.03 -1.21 11.52
C GLU A 15 -6.08 -2.44 10.60
N ASN A 16 -4.94 -3.10 10.35
CA ASN A 16 -4.79 -4.11 9.30
C ASN A 16 -5.42 -3.63 7.97
N ALA A 17 -4.95 -2.48 7.48
CA ALA A 17 -5.52 -1.82 6.30
C ALA A 17 -4.44 -1.34 5.34
N VAL A 18 -4.84 -1.16 4.07
CA VAL A 18 -4.04 -0.36 3.14
C VAL A 18 -4.33 1.12 3.41
N GLY A 19 -3.32 1.82 3.90
CA GLY A 19 -3.40 3.24 4.15
C GLY A 19 -3.04 4.09 2.93
N TYR A 20 -3.57 5.30 2.91
CA TYR A 20 -3.17 6.36 2.00
C TYR A 20 -2.72 7.60 2.78
N CYS A 21 -1.93 8.44 2.13
CA CYS A 21 -1.49 9.70 2.70
C CYS A 21 -2.61 10.74 2.69
N TYR A 22 -3.19 10.97 3.86
CA TYR A 22 -4.23 11.97 4.02
C TYR A 22 -3.60 13.36 4.15
N SER A 23 -3.81 14.16 3.11
CA SER A 23 -3.42 15.57 3.05
C SER A 23 -4.57 16.41 2.50
N ILE A 24 -4.60 17.67 2.92
CA ILE A 24 -5.53 18.70 2.50
C ILE A 24 -4.73 19.73 1.70
N ASN A 25 -5.33 20.20 0.61
CA ASN A 25 -4.77 21.30 -0.15
C ASN A 25 -5.10 22.62 0.56
N TYR A 26 -4.07 23.39 0.89
CA TYR A 26 -4.24 24.73 1.45
C TYR A 26 -3.84 25.77 0.40
N GLU A 27 -4.71 26.77 0.19
CA GLU A 27 -4.47 27.86 -0.77
C GLU A 27 -3.36 28.83 -0.33
N TYR A 28 -2.97 28.78 0.94
CA TYR A 28 -1.98 29.68 1.54
C TYR A 28 -0.88 28.87 2.24
N VAL A 29 0.34 29.42 2.23
CA VAL A 29 1.45 28.92 3.04
C VAL A 29 1.12 29.18 4.51
N LEU A 30 0.67 28.13 5.20
CA LEU A 30 0.77 28.13 6.66
C LEU A 30 2.25 28.14 7.01
N LEU A 31 2.61 28.94 8.02
CA LEU A 31 3.97 29.29 8.48
C LEU A 31 5.05 28.21 8.18
N PRO A 32 6.31 28.60 7.89
CA PRO A 32 7.40 27.70 7.49
C PRO A 32 7.76 26.59 8.50
N SER A 33 7.10 26.55 9.66
CA SER A 33 7.25 25.58 10.75
C SER A 33 6.60 24.22 10.49
N PHE A 34 5.69 24.10 9.51
CA PHE A 34 4.92 22.85 9.33
C PHE A 34 5.55 21.93 8.29
N PRO A 35 5.62 20.60 8.57
CA PRO A 35 6.12 19.62 7.61
C PRO A 35 5.13 19.48 6.43
N SER A 36 5.39 20.22 5.35
CA SER A 36 4.58 20.20 4.13
C SER A 36 5.08 19.17 3.10
N VAL A 37 4.14 18.52 2.40
CA VAL A 37 4.45 17.79 1.17
C VAL A 37 4.32 18.77 0.01
N ILE A 38 5.45 19.05 -0.67
CA ILE A 38 5.50 19.98 -1.80
C ILE A 38 4.96 19.28 -3.04
N ALA A 39 3.98 19.90 -3.70
CA ALA A 39 3.49 19.41 -4.98
C ALA A 39 4.60 19.44 -6.06
N PRO A 40 4.62 18.53 -7.04
CA PRO A 40 5.65 18.50 -8.09
C PRO A 40 5.78 19.82 -8.89
N ASN A 41 4.73 20.64 -8.88
CA ASN A 41 4.66 21.94 -9.57
C ASN A 41 4.98 23.15 -8.67
N GLY A 42 5.36 22.94 -7.40
CA GLY A 42 5.82 23.98 -6.48
C GLY A 42 4.78 25.03 -6.04
N GLN A 43 3.55 24.97 -6.55
CA GLN A 43 2.49 25.96 -6.29
C GLN A 43 1.48 25.54 -5.22
N GLN A 44 1.44 24.26 -4.85
CA GLN A 44 0.46 23.74 -3.88
C GLN A 44 1.16 23.11 -2.68
N TYR A 45 0.67 23.45 -1.49
CA TYR A 45 1.13 22.91 -0.22
C TYR A 45 0.12 21.89 0.29
N TYR A 46 0.56 20.65 0.41
CA TYR A 46 -0.24 19.58 0.99
C TYR A 46 0.16 19.40 2.45
N LEU A 47 -0.78 19.69 3.34
CA LEU A 47 -0.60 19.57 4.79
C LEU A 47 -1.62 18.57 5.35
N GLY A 48 -1.32 18.03 6.53
CA GLY A 48 -2.30 17.28 7.30
C GLY A 48 -3.44 18.15 7.81
N PRO A 49 -4.49 17.53 8.37
CA PRO A 49 -5.56 18.26 9.04
C PRO A 49 -5.05 18.91 10.33
N VAL A 50 -5.75 19.98 10.76
CA VAL A 50 -5.43 20.74 12.00
C VAL A 50 -5.35 19.83 13.23
N ILE A 51 -6.23 18.82 13.32
CA ILE A 51 -6.25 17.86 14.43
C ILE A 51 -4.96 17.04 14.57
N ASN A 52 -4.10 17.04 13.54
CA ASN A 52 -2.81 16.36 13.51
C ASN A 52 -1.65 17.36 13.42
N ASP A 53 -1.82 18.59 13.90
CA ASP A 53 -0.83 19.66 13.81
C ASP A 53 -0.26 19.83 12.40
N TYR A 54 -1.14 19.74 11.40
CA TYR A 54 -0.79 19.81 9.97
C TYR A 54 0.18 18.74 9.48
N CYS A 55 0.41 17.69 10.26
CA CYS A 55 1.23 16.56 9.83
C CYS A 55 0.44 15.63 8.92
N VAL A 56 0.99 15.33 7.75
CA VAL A 56 0.42 14.34 6.83
C VAL A 56 0.54 12.95 7.46
N VAL A 57 -0.59 12.29 7.64
CA VAL A 57 -0.67 10.97 8.30
C VAL A 57 -1.25 9.94 7.37
N LEU A 58 -0.87 8.68 7.62
CA LEU A 58 -1.49 7.54 6.97
C LEU A 58 -2.86 7.28 7.58
N LYS A 59 -3.89 7.10 6.75
CA LYS A 59 -5.25 6.71 7.19
C LYS A 59 -5.80 5.57 6.35
N ALA A 60 -6.64 4.73 6.94
CA ALA A 60 -7.53 3.88 6.17
C ALA A 60 -8.55 4.74 5.42
N TYR A 61 -8.99 4.26 4.27
CA TYR A 61 -10.03 4.89 3.46
C TYR A 61 -11.17 3.93 3.17
N THR A 62 -12.27 4.51 2.70
CA THR A 62 -13.39 3.82 2.08
C THR A 62 -13.45 4.29 0.63
N ASP A 63 -13.56 3.36 -0.33
CA ASP A 63 -13.69 3.73 -1.74
C ASP A 63 -15.07 4.35 -2.05
N GLU A 64 -15.25 4.82 -3.29
CA GLU A 64 -16.51 5.43 -3.74
C GLU A 64 -17.72 4.49 -3.63
N ASN A 65 -17.48 3.18 -3.58
CA ASN A 65 -18.51 2.15 -3.48
C ASN A 65 -18.80 1.74 -2.03
N GLY A 66 -18.19 2.41 -1.03
CA GLY A 66 -18.39 2.10 0.38
C GLY A 66 -17.48 0.98 0.91
N HIS A 67 -16.49 0.51 0.15
CA HIS A 67 -15.59 -0.54 0.59
C HIS A 67 -14.40 0.04 1.40
N SER A 68 -14.34 -0.26 2.70
CA SER A 68 -13.22 0.05 3.63
C SER A 68 -11.87 -0.69 3.41
N SER A 69 -10.79 -0.02 3.06
CA SER A 69 -9.40 -0.54 2.83
C SER A 69 -8.78 -1.51 3.86
N VAL A 70 -9.49 -1.83 4.95
CA VAL A 70 -9.18 -2.89 5.91
C VAL A 70 -9.19 -4.27 5.24
N CYS A 71 -8.10 -5.01 5.41
CA CYS A 71 -7.87 -6.28 4.73
C CYS A 71 -8.77 -7.41 5.20
N ARG A 72 -9.28 -7.36 6.45
CA ARG A 72 -10.10 -8.44 7.02
C ARG A 72 -11.51 -8.53 6.45
N PHE A 73 -12.01 -7.47 5.81
CA PHE A 73 -13.36 -7.43 5.28
C PHE A 73 -13.41 -8.10 3.92
N ASN A 74 -14.38 -8.99 3.71
CA ASN A 74 -14.59 -9.60 2.41
C ASN A 74 -15.03 -8.54 1.40
N ARG A 75 -14.21 -8.30 0.38
CA ARG A 75 -14.58 -7.50 -0.79
C ARG A 75 -14.66 -8.40 -2.00
N ILE A 76 -15.68 -8.16 -2.81
CA ILE A 76 -15.66 -8.62 -4.19
C ILE A 76 -14.89 -7.56 -4.95
N PHE A 77 -13.67 -7.89 -5.39
CA PHE A 77 -12.91 -7.01 -6.25
C PHE A 77 -13.58 -7.00 -7.63
N GLU A 78 -14.38 -5.98 -7.92
CA GLU A 78 -14.66 -5.63 -9.30
C GLU A 78 -13.39 -4.99 -9.86
N SER A 79 -12.78 -5.64 -10.84
CA SER A 79 -11.53 -5.25 -11.47
C SER A 79 -11.60 -3.93 -12.27
N SER A 80 -12.51 -3.02 -11.95
CA SER A 80 -12.94 -1.96 -12.87
C SER A 80 -12.63 -0.52 -12.44
N ARG A 81 -12.16 -0.23 -11.21
CA ARG A 81 -11.89 1.17 -10.80
C ARG A 81 -10.62 1.35 -9.95
N ALA A 82 -9.70 2.14 -10.50
CA ALA A 82 -8.43 2.64 -9.95
C ALA A 82 -7.25 1.63 -9.85
N SER A 83 -6.39 1.63 -10.89
CA SER A 83 -5.01 1.10 -10.89
C SER A 83 -4.80 -0.37 -10.48
N ASN A 84 -5.33 -1.30 -11.29
CA ASN A 84 -5.18 -2.77 -11.19
C ASN A 84 -3.75 -3.31 -11.43
N ILE A 85 -2.73 -2.75 -10.76
CA ILE A 85 -1.40 -3.38 -10.82
C ILE A 85 -1.27 -4.42 -9.71
N LEU A 86 -1.98 -4.25 -8.59
CA LEU A 86 -1.91 -5.14 -7.43
C LEU A 86 -3.15 -6.04 -7.30
N PRO A 87 -2.99 -7.38 -7.30
CA PRO A 87 -4.08 -8.30 -6.99
C PRO A 87 -4.40 -8.23 -5.49
N GLU A 88 -5.47 -7.54 -5.10
CA GLU A 88 -5.87 -7.48 -3.69
C GLU A 88 -6.77 -8.67 -3.32
N GLU A 89 -6.38 -9.39 -2.26
CA GLU A 89 -7.13 -10.49 -1.69
C GLU A 89 -7.50 -10.16 -0.25
N THR A 90 -8.77 -9.84 -0.02
CA THR A 90 -9.30 -9.49 1.30
C THR A 90 -10.08 -10.65 1.92
N GLY A 91 -10.25 -10.59 3.24
CA GLY A 91 -10.97 -11.56 4.05
C GLY A 91 -10.29 -11.85 5.40
N PRO A 92 -10.88 -12.71 6.25
CA PRO A 92 -10.45 -12.90 7.63
C PRO A 92 -8.98 -13.33 7.79
N ASN A 93 -8.43 -14.01 6.79
CA ASN A 93 -7.05 -14.50 6.76
C ASN A 93 -6.15 -13.64 5.85
N SER A 94 -6.49 -12.37 5.68
CA SER A 94 -5.72 -11.42 4.89
C SER A 94 -5.10 -10.33 5.76
N THR A 95 -3.89 -9.91 5.38
CA THR A 95 -3.20 -8.79 6.00
C THR A 95 -2.60 -7.88 4.93
N CYS A 96 -2.30 -6.64 5.30
CA CYS A 96 -1.60 -5.72 4.43
C CYS A 96 -0.11 -6.11 4.33
N PHE A 97 0.44 -6.06 3.12
CA PHE A 97 1.86 -6.18 2.85
C PHE A 97 2.40 -4.96 2.09
N ASN A 98 3.55 -4.45 2.54
CA ASN A 98 4.27 -3.38 1.83
C ASN A 98 5.12 -3.98 0.72
N TYR A 99 5.23 -3.25 -0.38
CA TYR A 99 6.11 -3.55 -1.50
C TYR A 99 7.23 -2.54 -1.55
N ASP A 100 8.46 -3.04 -1.65
CA ASP A 100 9.63 -2.19 -1.83
C ASP A 100 9.64 -1.61 -3.25
N PHE A 101 9.49 -2.51 -4.24
CA PHE A 101 9.27 -2.14 -5.63
C PHE A 101 8.35 -3.14 -6.33
N MET A 102 7.81 -2.69 -7.45
CA MET A 102 7.09 -3.49 -8.41
C MET A 102 7.43 -3.03 -9.82
N ILE A 103 7.72 -3.99 -10.70
CA ILE A 103 8.05 -3.77 -12.11
C ILE A 103 6.96 -4.45 -12.92
N LYS A 104 6.34 -3.69 -13.83
CA LYS A 104 5.42 -4.24 -14.82
C LYS A 104 6.06 -4.20 -16.20
N ASP A 105 6.13 -5.35 -16.86
CA ASP A 105 6.66 -5.50 -18.21
C ASP A 105 5.50 -5.43 -19.23
N TYR A 106 5.62 -4.50 -20.17
CA TYR A 106 4.74 -4.37 -21.34
C TYR A 106 5.53 -4.49 -22.65
N ALA A 107 6.28 -5.57 -22.85
CA ALA A 107 6.94 -5.99 -24.10
C ALA A 107 7.91 -4.99 -24.77
N SER A 108 7.96 -3.74 -24.31
CA SER A 108 8.76 -2.62 -24.81
C SER A 108 8.93 -1.49 -23.77
N ASN A 109 8.15 -1.47 -22.68
CA ASN A 109 8.28 -0.50 -21.59
C ASN A 109 8.19 -1.16 -20.21
N PHE A 110 9.02 -0.69 -19.27
CA PHE A 110 8.96 -1.06 -17.86
C PHE A 110 8.36 0.07 -17.03
N TYR A 111 7.34 -0.25 -16.24
CA TYR A 111 6.78 0.69 -15.27
C TYR A 111 7.21 0.30 -13.86
N PHE A 112 7.94 1.20 -13.21
CA PHE A 112 8.35 1.04 -11.81
C PHE A 112 7.33 1.71 -10.91
N LEU A 113 6.69 0.92 -10.05
CA LEU A 113 5.95 1.42 -8.91
C LEU A 113 6.81 1.24 -7.67
N THR A 114 7.01 2.30 -6.91
CA THR A 114 7.75 2.26 -5.65
C THR A 114 6.80 2.62 -4.50
N LYS A 115 7.06 2.06 -3.31
CA LYS A 115 6.32 2.39 -2.08
C LYS A 115 4.79 2.19 -2.20
N THR A 116 4.39 0.95 -2.46
CA THR A 116 2.98 0.55 -2.55
C THR A 116 2.63 -0.52 -1.53
N ALA A 117 1.35 -0.79 -1.33
CA ALA A 117 0.84 -1.79 -0.39
C ALA A 117 -0.47 -2.38 -0.89
N SER A 118 -0.70 -3.67 -0.57
CA SER A 118 -1.96 -4.37 -0.86
C SER A 118 -2.25 -5.46 0.16
N CYS A 119 -3.53 -5.85 0.24
CA CYS A 119 -3.98 -6.94 1.08
C CYS A 119 -3.74 -8.28 0.38
N HIS A 120 -3.17 -9.25 1.11
CA HIS A 120 -3.03 -10.62 0.64
C HIS A 120 -3.37 -11.61 1.73
N ARG A 121 -3.83 -12.79 1.32
CA ARG A 121 -4.02 -13.90 2.23
C ARG A 121 -2.67 -14.36 2.78
N TYR A 122 -2.67 -14.86 3.99
CA TYR A 122 -1.47 -15.44 4.60
C TYR A 122 -1.82 -16.67 5.43
N LYS A 123 -0.80 -17.47 5.68
CA LYS A 123 -0.85 -18.59 6.63
C LYS A 123 0.46 -18.67 7.39
N CYS A 124 0.39 -19.08 8.64
CA CYS A 124 1.57 -19.32 9.46
C CYS A 124 1.69 -20.82 9.74
N SER A 125 2.88 -21.37 9.56
CA SER A 125 3.19 -22.76 9.93
C SER A 125 4.44 -22.80 10.81
N LYS A 126 4.51 -23.78 11.72
CA LYS A 126 5.68 -23.94 12.60
C LYS A 126 6.97 -24.26 11.82
N LEU A 127 6.86 -24.89 10.65
CA LEU A 127 8.01 -25.37 9.87
C LEU A 127 8.51 -24.32 8.86
N THR A 128 7.60 -23.57 8.25
CA THR A 128 7.92 -22.65 7.14
C THR A 128 7.74 -21.18 7.50
N GLY A 129 7.30 -20.87 8.72
CA GLY A 129 6.99 -19.52 9.14
C GLY A 129 5.79 -18.93 8.39
N LEU A 130 5.85 -17.64 8.11
CA LEU A 130 4.83 -16.88 7.38
C LEU A 130 4.89 -17.22 5.88
N GLN A 131 3.73 -17.54 5.31
CA GLN A 131 3.56 -17.73 3.87
C GLN A 131 2.48 -16.79 3.35
N ILE A 132 2.78 -16.07 2.27
CA ILE A 132 1.88 -15.14 1.59
C ILE A 132 1.22 -15.90 0.44
N ILE A 133 -0.09 -15.73 0.27
CA ILE A 133 -0.87 -16.32 -0.80
C ILE A 133 -1.34 -15.20 -1.72
N ILE A 134 -0.96 -15.25 -2.99
CA ILE A 134 -1.31 -14.25 -4.00
C ILE A 134 -1.74 -14.96 -5.28
N SER A 135 -2.98 -14.72 -5.70
CA SER A 135 -3.62 -15.36 -6.86
C SER A 135 -3.49 -16.89 -6.81
N GLY A 136 -3.63 -17.47 -5.62
CA GLY A 136 -3.50 -18.91 -5.37
C GLY A 136 -2.07 -19.45 -5.29
N LYS A 137 -1.04 -18.66 -5.62
CA LYS A 137 0.37 -19.05 -5.44
C LYS A 137 0.83 -18.75 -4.02
N THR A 138 1.65 -19.64 -3.45
CA THR A 138 2.22 -19.47 -2.10
C THR A 138 3.68 -19.05 -2.19
N PHE A 139 4.05 -18.02 -1.44
CA PHE A 139 5.40 -17.49 -1.33
C PHE A 139 5.83 -17.51 0.14
N ASN A 140 7.04 -17.98 0.42
CA ASN A 140 7.56 -18.05 1.78
C ASN A 140 8.23 -16.73 2.16
N CYS A 141 7.92 -16.21 3.35
CA CYS A 141 8.69 -15.15 3.96
C CYS A 141 9.94 -15.74 4.64
N PRO A 142 11.08 -15.00 4.66
CA PRO A 142 12.21 -15.40 5.48
C PRO A 142 11.83 -15.37 6.96
N ILE A 143 12.38 -16.30 7.74
CA ILE A 143 12.05 -16.47 9.17
C ILE A 143 12.39 -15.20 9.98
N ASN A 144 13.44 -14.47 9.60
CA ASN A 144 13.89 -13.26 10.28
C ASN A 144 13.35 -11.97 9.63
N GLY A 145 12.23 -12.06 8.91
CA GLY A 145 11.73 -10.97 8.06
C GLY A 145 12.66 -10.64 6.90
N GLY A 146 12.32 -9.60 6.14
CA GLY A 146 13.09 -9.15 4.98
C GLY A 146 12.27 -9.11 3.71
N LEU A 147 12.89 -9.38 2.56
CA LEU A 147 12.22 -9.29 1.26
C LEU A 147 11.94 -10.68 0.69
N THR A 148 10.74 -10.86 0.14
CA THR A 148 10.37 -12.00 -0.70
C THR A 148 10.05 -11.53 -2.10
N PHE A 149 10.75 -12.09 -3.08
CA PHE A 149 10.46 -11.88 -4.49
C PHE A 149 9.21 -12.65 -4.91
N VAL A 150 8.31 -12.00 -5.62
CA VAL A 150 7.08 -12.58 -6.14
C VAL A 150 6.89 -12.27 -7.63
N GLU A 151 6.40 -13.27 -8.35
CA GLU A 151 5.97 -13.13 -9.74
C GLU A 151 4.45 -13.22 -9.83
N LEU A 152 3.84 -12.15 -10.30
CA LEU A 152 2.40 -11.97 -10.38
C LEU A 152 1.94 -11.96 -11.85
N GLN A 153 0.64 -12.17 -12.08
CA GLN A 153 0.00 -12.07 -13.41
C GLN A 153 0.78 -12.80 -14.52
N ASN A 154 1.11 -14.09 -14.31
CA ASN A 154 1.91 -14.89 -15.26
C ASN A 154 3.26 -14.26 -15.63
N SER A 155 3.97 -13.75 -14.62
CA SER A 155 5.33 -13.19 -14.72
C SER A 155 5.40 -11.85 -15.48
N THR A 156 4.26 -11.20 -15.72
CA THR A 156 4.21 -9.84 -16.28
C THR A 156 4.45 -8.75 -15.24
N VAL A 157 4.35 -9.09 -13.94
CA VAL A 157 4.76 -8.19 -12.87
C VAL A 157 5.65 -8.90 -11.85
N LEU A 158 6.79 -8.27 -11.57
CA LEU A 158 7.81 -8.72 -10.63
C LEU A 158 7.82 -7.77 -9.45
N ALA A 159 7.92 -8.29 -8.23
CA ALA A 159 7.83 -7.45 -7.04
C ALA A 159 8.59 -8.00 -5.85
N ASN A 160 9.02 -7.09 -4.97
CA ASN A 160 9.56 -7.45 -3.67
C ASN A 160 8.57 -7.05 -2.57
N ILE A 161 8.08 -8.04 -1.84
CA ILE A 161 7.24 -7.85 -0.67
C ILE A 161 8.11 -7.79 0.58
N THR A 162 7.81 -6.83 1.46
CA THR A 162 8.40 -6.74 2.79
C THR A 162 7.65 -7.66 3.75
N CYS A 163 8.35 -8.68 4.23
CA CYS A 163 7.89 -9.60 5.25
C CYS A 163 8.20 -9.05 6.65
N PRO A 164 7.21 -9.05 7.55
CA PRO A 164 7.42 -8.65 8.94
C PRO A 164 8.33 -9.65 9.68
N THR A 165 8.91 -9.17 10.79
CA THR A 165 9.61 -10.00 11.79
C THR A 165 8.63 -10.51 12.84
#